data_AF-A0A069P1Y4-F1
#
_entry.id   AF-A0A069P1Y4-F1
#
_cell.length_a   1.000
_cell.length_b   1.000
_cell.length_c   1.000
_cell.angle_alpha   90.00
_cell.angle_beta   90.00
_cell.angle_gamma   90.00
#
_symmetry.space_group_name_H-M   'P 1'
#
loop_
_entity.id
_entity.type
_entity.pdbx_description
1 polymer ?
#
loop_
_entity_poly.entity_id
_entity_poly.type
_entity_poly.pdbx_seq_one_letter_code
_entity_poly.pdbx_strand_id
1 'polypeptide(L)'
;MLAREHGQKSTLGAYLNELGDVISDIALVLPFLAVAGFASADVWLFALTAVIVECAGLIGPLVGASRRYDGPFGKSDRALVIGAFALCIGMGLGIGAIGVWLWRALIAMAALTAMRRVRARIVEADGR
;
A
#
# COMPACT_ATOMS: atom_id res chain seq x y z
N MET A 1 7.79 8.61 13.89
CA MET A 1 8.11 8.45 15.32
C MET A 1 8.61 9.76 15.92
N LEU A 2 9.55 10.46 15.28
CA LEU A 2 10.07 11.79 15.68
C LEU A 2 9.00 12.81 16.13
N ALA A 3 7.98 13.06 15.32
CA ALA A 3 6.94 14.04 15.67
C ALA A 3 6.17 13.67 16.95
N ARG A 4 6.07 12.38 17.29
CA ARG A 4 5.44 11.92 18.54
C ARG A 4 6.39 12.07 19.73
N GLU A 5 7.65 11.71 19.56
CA GLU A 5 8.67 11.73 20.63
C GLU A 5 9.05 13.15 21.04
N HIS A 6 9.02 14.10 20.11
CA HIS A 6 9.33 15.51 20.38
C HIS A 6 8.10 16.41 20.57
N GLY A 7 6.89 15.84 20.68
CA GLY A 7 5.67 16.63 20.90
C GLY A 7 5.28 17.54 19.71
N GLN A 8 5.79 17.27 18.51
CA GLN A 8 5.58 18.07 17.29
C GLN A 8 4.46 17.52 16.40
N LYS A 9 3.48 16.81 16.98
CA LYS A 9 2.30 16.37 16.22
C LYS A 9 1.46 17.58 15.85
N SER A 10 1.10 17.72 14.58
CA SER A 10 0.20 18.76 14.10
C SER A 10 -0.86 18.17 13.18
N THR A 11 -2.01 18.86 13.08
CA THR A 11 -3.08 18.48 12.16
C THR A 11 -2.59 18.46 10.72
N LEU A 12 -1.85 19.49 10.30
CA LEU A 12 -1.23 19.54 8.97
C LEU A 12 -0.28 18.37 8.73
N GLY A 13 0.57 18.03 9.71
CA GLY A 13 1.50 16.91 9.61
C GLY A 13 0.78 15.57 9.43
N ALA A 14 -0.39 15.39 10.06
CA ALA A 14 -1.21 14.21 9.84
C ALA A 14 -1.72 14.15 8.39
N TYR A 15 -2.29 15.25 7.86
CA TYR A 15 -2.73 15.30 6.46
C TYR A 15 -1.60 15.03 5.46
N LEU A 16 -0.45 15.68 5.66
CA LEU A 16 0.71 15.49 4.79
C LEU A 16 1.24 14.06 4.84
N ASN A 17 1.23 13.43 6.02
CA ASN A 17 1.62 12.02 6.15
C ASN A 17 0.67 11.10 5.39
N GLU A 18 -0.65 11.22 5.60
CA GLU A 18 -1.60 10.33 4.93
C GLU A 18 -1.67 10.54 3.41
N LEU A 19 -1.67 11.78 2.93
CA LEU A 19 -1.67 12.07 1.50
C LEU A 19 -0.34 11.67 0.84
N GLY A 20 0.78 11.94 1.53
CA GLY A 20 2.11 11.55 1.08
C GLY A 20 2.24 10.03 0.92
N ASP A 21 1.60 9.25 1.79
CA ASP A 21 1.59 7.79 1.72
C ASP A 21 0.91 7.28 0.45
N VAL A 22 -0.25 7.85 0.11
CA VAL A 22 -0.98 7.52 -1.13
C VAL A 22 -0.20 7.95 -2.37
N ILE A 23 0.34 9.18 -2.36
CA ILE A 23 1.13 9.72 -3.47
C ILE A 23 2.39 8.87 -3.70
N SER A 24 3.08 8.49 -2.62
CA SER A 24 4.28 7.66 -2.68
C SER A 24 4.00 6.28 -3.30
N ASP A 25 2.89 5.64 -2.94
CA ASP A 25 2.53 4.34 -3.52
C ASP A 25 2.30 4.44 -5.03
N ILE A 26 1.59 5.48 -5.48
CA ILE A 26 1.36 5.73 -6.91
C ILE A 26 2.69 6.02 -7.63
N ALA A 27 3.52 6.88 -7.05
CA ALA A 27 4.81 7.26 -7.63
C ALA A 27 5.78 6.08 -7.75
N LEU A 28 5.73 5.11 -6.83
CA LEU A 28 6.54 3.88 -6.89
C LEU A 28 6.04 2.90 -7.96
N VAL A 29 4.73 2.88 -8.26
CA VAL A 29 4.11 1.87 -9.12
C VAL A 29 4.00 2.31 -10.59
N LEU A 30 3.59 3.54 -10.87
CA LEU A 30 3.33 3.98 -12.25
C LEU A 30 4.54 3.91 -13.21
N PRO A 31 5.80 4.11 -12.78
CA PRO A 31 6.96 3.96 -13.67
C PRO A 31 7.05 2.58 -14.34
N PHE A 32 6.49 1.53 -13.73
CA PHE A 32 6.46 0.19 -14.32
C PHE A 32 5.63 0.09 -15.61
N LEU A 33 4.77 1.08 -15.91
CA LEU A 33 4.08 1.18 -17.19
C LEU A 33 5.04 1.36 -18.38
N ALA A 34 6.24 1.89 -18.14
CA ALA A 34 7.26 2.06 -19.16
C ALA A 34 8.07 0.78 -19.42
N VAL A 35 7.90 -0.27 -18.61
CA VAL A 35 8.64 -1.52 -18.73
C VAL A 35 7.91 -2.46 -19.70
N ALA A 36 8.57 -2.79 -20.81
CA ALA A 36 8.04 -3.72 -21.80
C ALA A 36 7.82 -5.12 -21.20
N GLY A 37 6.70 -5.76 -21.55
CA GLY A 37 6.34 -7.11 -21.08
C GLY A 37 5.42 -7.15 -19.86
N PHE A 38 5.11 -6.01 -19.23
CA PHE A 38 4.08 -5.94 -18.20
C PHE A 38 2.73 -5.54 -18.79
N ALA A 39 1.66 -6.18 -18.31
CA ALA A 39 0.31 -5.78 -18.64
C ALA A 39 -0.02 -4.47 -17.90
N SER A 40 -0.28 -3.40 -18.65
CA SER A 40 -0.61 -2.09 -18.07
C SER A 40 -1.82 -2.17 -17.13
N ALA A 41 -2.78 -3.05 -17.43
CA ALA A 41 -3.94 -3.31 -16.57
C ALA A 41 -3.55 -3.80 -15.17
N ASP A 42 -2.55 -4.68 -15.05
CA ASP A 42 -2.11 -5.21 -13.76
C ASP A 42 -1.42 -4.13 -12.92
N VAL A 43 -0.60 -3.26 -13.55
CA VAL A 43 0.06 -2.13 -12.87
C VAL A 43 -0.97 -1.13 -12.34
N TRP A 44 -1.95 -0.75 -13.16
CA TRP A 44 -3.05 0.13 -12.75
C TRP A 44 -3.90 -0.49 -11.64
N LEU A 45 -4.27 -1.76 -11.78
CA LEU A 45 -5.06 -2.47 -10.78
C LEU A 45 -4.32 -2.54 -9.44
N PHE A 46 -3.01 -2.77 -9.46
CA PHE A 46 -2.19 -2.72 -8.26
C PHE A 46 -2.19 -1.33 -7.61
N ALA A 47 -1.95 -0.27 -8.38
CA ALA A 47 -1.98 1.10 -7.88
C ALA A 47 -3.34 1.43 -7.22
N LEU A 48 -4.44 1.11 -7.88
CA LEU A 48 -5.80 1.30 -7.33
C LEU A 48 -6.02 0.49 -6.04
N THR A 49 -5.55 -0.76 -6.01
CA THR A 49 -5.69 -1.62 -4.83
C THR A 49 -4.88 -1.08 -3.65
N ALA A 50 -3.67 -0.55 -3.89
CA ALA A 50 -2.86 0.09 -2.87
C ALA A 50 -3.56 1.33 -2.27
N VAL A 51 -4.17 2.17 -3.11
CA VAL A 51 -5.00 3.30 -2.67
C VAL A 51 -6.17 2.81 -1.81
N ILE A 52 -6.87 1.75 -2.21
CA ILE A 52 -7.97 1.16 -1.44
C ILE A 52 -7.49 0.67 -0.06
N VAL A 53 -6.30 0.06 0.02
CA VAL A 53 -5.72 -0.41 1.29
C VAL A 53 -5.45 0.75 2.25
N GLU A 54 -4.97 1.89 1.75
CA GLU A 54 -4.74 3.10 2.56
C GLU A 54 -6.06 3.77 2.95
N CYS A 55 -7.03 3.91 2.02
CA CYS A 55 -8.37 4.42 2.33
C CYS A 55 -9.08 3.56 3.38
N ALA A 56 -9.02 2.23 3.24
CA ALA A 56 -9.52 1.29 4.24
C ALA A 56 -8.84 1.50 5.60
N GLY A 57 -7.58 1.98 5.58
CA GLY A 57 -6.78 2.42 6.73
C GLY A 57 -7.25 3.73 7.37
N LEU A 58 -7.73 4.69 6.59
CA LEU A 58 -8.17 6.02 7.00
C LEU A 58 -9.58 6.05 7.60
N ILE A 59 -10.46 5.14 7.19
CA ILE A 59 -11.87 5.13 7.63
C ILE A 59 -12.06 4.70 9.10
N GLY A 60 -11.12 3.95 9.67
CA GLY A 60 -11.23 3.38 11.02
C GLY A 60 -11.52 4.41 12.11
N PRO A 61 -10.72 5.49 12.22
CA PRO A 61 -11.00 6.57 13.14
C PRO A 61 -12.39 7.23 12.96
N LEU A 62 -12.95 7.24 11.74
CA LEU A 62 -14.28 7.80 11.48
C LEU A 62 -15.41 6.95 12.08
N VAL A 63 -15.19 5.64 12.23
CA VAL A 63 -16.14 4.71 12.86
C VAL A 63 -15.81 4.44 14.33
N GLY A 64 -15.00 5.31 14.95
CA GLY A 64 -14.57 5.20 16.34
C GLY A 64 -13.55 4.08 16.61
N ALA A 65 -13.20 3.26 15.62
CA ALA A 65 -12.20 2.21 15.75
C ALA A 65 -10.77 2.80 15.77
N SER A 66 -9.85 2.10 16.44
CA SER A 66 -8.45 2.48 16.45
C SER A 66 -7.82 2.40 15.05
N ARG A 67 -6.70 3.11 14.85
CA ARG A 67 -5.92 2.95 13.62
C ARG A 67 -5.22 1.60 13.65
N ARG A 68 -5.59 0.73 12.71
CA ARG A 68 -5.01 -0.62 12.56
C ARG A 68 -4.09 -0.72 11.35
N TYR A 69 -2.94 -1.38 11.53
CA TYR A 69 -1.91 -1.62 10.52
C TYR A 69 -1.87 -3.07 10.00
N ASP A 70 -2.86 -3.88 10.38
CA ASP A 70 -2.88 -5.32 10.11
C ASP A 70 -2.89 -5.68 8.61
N GLY A 71 -2.49 -6.93 8.35
CA GLY A 71 -2.53 -7.60 7.04
C GLY A 71 -1.13 -7.96 6.54
N PRO A 72 -1.02 -8.93 5.62
CA PRO A 72 0.27 -9.48 5.19
C PRO A 72 1.03 -8.60 4.19
N PHE A 73 0.44 -7.51 3.72
CA PHE A 73 1.03 -6.64 2.71
C PHE A 73 0.71 -5.16 2.96
N GLY A 74 1.25 -4.67 4.09
CA GLY A 74 1.15 -3.29 4.50
C GLY A 74 2.00 -2.34 3.66
N LYS A 75 2.04 -1.06 4.03
CA LYS A 75 2.76 -0.02 3.29
C LYS A 75 4.26 -0.32 3.15
N SER A 76 4.92 -0.65 4.26
CA SER A 76 6.36 -0.97 4.25
C SER A 76 6.66 -2.21 3.41
N ASP A 77 5.80 -3.23 3.46
CA ASP A 77 5.95 -4.45 2.65
C ASP A 77 5.81 -4.13 1.15
N ARG A 78 4.82 -3.31 0.78
CA ARG A 78 4.64 -2.81 -0.60
C ARG A 78 5.88 -2.07 -1.08
N ALA A 79 6.35 -1.09 -0.31
CA ALA A 79 7.52 -0.29 -0.67
C ALA A 79 8.77 -1.16 -0.83
N LEU A 80 8.98 -2.14 0.06
CA LEU A 80 10.10 -3.07 -0.02
C LEU A 80 10.04 -3.94 -1.28
N VAL A 81 8.89 -4.58 -1.54
CA VAL A 81 8.75 -5.49 -2.69
C VAL A 81 8.85 -4.73 -4.01
N ILE A 82 8.16 -3.59 -4.14
CA ILE A 82 8.22 -2.78 -5.36
C ILE A 82 9.62 -2.19 -5.57
N GLY A 83 10.28 -1.73 -4.49
CA GLY A 83 11.65 -1.22 -4.55
C GLY A 83 12.67 -2.30 -4.94
N ALA A 84 12.59 -3.49 -4.34
CA ALA A 84 13.44 -4.62 -4.71
C ALA A 84 13.21 -5.05 -6.17
N PHE A 85 11.95 -5.07 -6.60
CA PHE A 85 11.58 -5.39 -7.97
C PHE A 85 12.14 -4.38 -8.97
N ALA A 86 12.00 -3.08 -8.69
CA ALA A 86 12.59 -2.01 -9.51
C ALA A 86 14.12 -2.12 -9.57
N LEU A 87 14.78 -2.45 -8.45
CA LEU A 87 16.23 -2.64 -8.40
C LEU A 87 16.66 -3.80 -9.30
N CYS A 88 15.96 -4.94 -9.26
CA CYS A 88 16.25 -6.08 -10.14
C CYS A 88 16.17 -5.68 -11.63
N ILE A 89 15.14 -4.91 -12.03
CA ILE A 89 15.03 -4.36 -13.39
C ILE A 89 16.22 -3.48 -13.72
N GLY A 90 16.55 -2.53 -12.83
CA GLY A 90 17.64 -1.59 -13.02
C GLY A 90 19.02 -2.26 -13.15
N MET A 91 19.20 -3.43 -12.53
CA MET A 91 20.40 -4.26 -12.66
C MET A 91 20.42 -5.09 -13.95
N GLY A 92 19.39 -5.02 -14.80
CA GLY A 92 19.29 -5.80 -16.03
C GLY A 92 18.90 -7.27 -15.81
N LEU A 93 18.41 -7.63 -14.62
CA LEU A 93 17.92 -8.98 -14.36
C LEU A 93 16.60 -9.17 -15.12
N GLY A 94 16.59 -10.09 -16.07
CA GLY A 94 15.40 -10.42 -16.85
C GLY A 94 14.32 -11.04 -15.96
N ILE A 95 13.14 -10.40 -15.91
CA ILE A 95 12.03 -10.86 -15.07
C ILE A 95 11.10 -11.82 -15.83
N GLY A 96 11.19 -11.84 -17.16
CA GLY A 96 10.45 -12.78 -18.01
C GLY A 96 8.96 -12.89 -17.64
N ALA A 97 8.41 -14.09 -17.77
CA ALA A 97 7.01 -14.38 -17.45
C ALA A 97 6.69 -14.31 -15.93
N ILE A 98 7.71 -14.32 -15.07
CA ILE A 98 7.52 -14.27 -13.60
C ILE A 98 6.93 -12.92 -13.18
N GLY A 99 7.26 -11.84 -13.89
CA GLY A 99 6.77 -10.50 -13.56
C GLY A 99 5.24 -10.38 -13.59
N VAL A 100 4.57 -11.04 -14.54
CA VAL A 100 3.10 -11.02 -14.64
C VAL A 100 2.45 -11.70 -13.44
N TRP A 101 2.95 -12.86 -13.05
CA TRP A 101 2.45 -13.60 -11.89
C TRP A 101 2.73 -12.87 -10.58
N LEU A 102 3.87 -12.19 -10.49
CA LEU A 102 4.20 -11.34 -9.35
C LEU A 102 3.13 -10.25 -9.16
N TRP A 103 2.83 -9.45 -10.18
CA TRP A 103 1.81 -8.39 -10.07
C TRP A 103 0.47 -8.92 -9.55
N ARG A 104 -0.01 -10.04 -10.10
CA ARG A 104 -1.27 -10.67 -9.68
C ARG A 104 -1.23 -11.16 -8.23
N ALA A 105 -0.11 -11.74 -7.79
CA ALA A 105 0.08 -12.14 -6.40
C ALA A 105 0.09 -10.93 -5.45
N LEU A 106 0.76 -9.84 -5.83
CA LEU A 106 0.79 -8.61 -5.02
C LEU A 106 -0.60 -7.96 -4.92
N ILE A 107 -1.37 -7.95 -6.00
CA ILE A 107 -2.78 -7.48 -5.99
C ILE A 107 -3.61 -8.31 -5.03
N ALA A 108 -3.52 -9.65 -5.09
CA ALA A 108 -4.26 -10.53 -4.19
C ALA A 108 -3.89 -10.28 -2.72
N MET A 109 -2.61 -10.12 -2.41
CA MET A 109 -2.11 -9.83 -1.06
C MET A 109 -2.56 -8.45 -0.55
N ALA A 110 -2.59 -7.44 -1.42
CA ALA A 110 -3.13 -6.12 -1.10
C ALA A 110 -4.64 -6.18 -0.82
N ALA A 111 -5.41 -6.88 -1.65
CA ALA A 111 -6.84 -7.08 -1.43
C ALA A 111 -7.13 -7.82 -0.11
N LEU A 112 -6.37 -8.88 0.19
CA LEU A 112 -6.44 -9.60 1.47
C LEU A 112 -6.14 -8.67 2.66
N THR A 113 -5.16 -7.78 2.52
CA THR A 113 -4.83 -6.77 3.54
C THR A 113 -6.00 -5.81 3.77
N ALA A 114 -6.61 -5.28 2.71
CA ALA A 114 -7.79 -4.42 2.81
C ALA A 114 -8.95 -5.13 3.54
N MET A 115 -9.28 -6.35 3.12
CA MET A 115 -10.35 -7.14 3.74
C MET A 115 -10.09 -7.42 5.22
N ARG A 116 -8.84 -7.79 5.58
CA ARG A 116 -8.46 -8.02 6.98
C ARG A 116 -8.58 -6.75 7.82
N ARG A 117 -8.14 -5.59 7.30
CA ARG A 117 -8.27 -4.30 8.00
C ARG A 117 -9.73 -3.95 8.24
N VAL A 118 -10.60 -4.10 7.24
CA VAL A 118 -12.04 -3.83 7.37
C VAL A 118 -12.67 -4.76 8.40
N ARG A 119 -12.48 -6.08 8.25
CA ARG A 119 -13.06 -7.06 9.19
C ARG A 119 -12.62 -6.82 10.63
N ALA A 120 -11.33 -6.56 10.83
CA ALA A 120 -10.77 -6.33 12.16
C ALA A 120 -11.28 -5.03 12.82
N ARG A 121 -11.70 -4.04 12.02
CA ARG A 121 -12.31 -2.79 12.50
C ARG A 121 -13.77 -2.94 12.83
N ILE A 122 -14.53 -3.68 12.02
CA ILE A 122 -15.94 -4.00 12.32
C ILE A 122 -16.02 -4.71 13.68
N VAL A 123 -15.17 -5.73 13.89
CA VAL A 123 -15.11 -6.44 15.19
C VAL A 123 -14.76 -5.52 16.36
N GLU A 124 -13.90 -4.52 16.15
CA GLU A 124 -13.55 -3.55 17.20
C GLU A 124 -14.67 -2.54 17.47
N ALA A 125 -15.40 -2.12 16.44
CA ALA A 125 -16.50 -1.17 16.56
C ALA A 125 -17.76 -1.80 17.18
N ASP A 126 -18.12 -3.01 16.76
CA ASP A 126 -19.31 -3.75 17.24
C ASP A 126 -19.10 -4.34 18.65
N GLY A 127 -17.84 -4.49 19.08
CA GLY A 127 -17.49 -4.97 20.42
C GLY A 127 -17.42 -3.87 21.50
N ARG A 128 -17.74 -2.63 21.15
CA ARG A 128 -17.83 -1.47 22.06
C ARG A 128 -19.28 -1.07 22.28
#